data_AF-A0A182EI06-F1
#
_entry.id   AF-A0A182EI06-F1
#
_cell.length_a   1.000
_cell.length_b   1.000
_cell.length_c   1.000
_cell.angle_alpha   90.00
_cell.angle_beta   90.00
_cell.angle_gamma   90.00
#
_symmetry.space_group_name_H-M   'P 1'
#
loop_
_entity.id
_entity.type
_entity.pdbx_description
1 polymer ?
#
loop_
_entity_poly.entity_id
_entity_poly.type
_entity_poly.pdbx_seq_one_letter_code
_entity_poly.pdbx_strand_id
1 'polypeptide(L)'
;MYVRKGRSSLSEADRRSLWALLSQDEYIIFRVLPLTRVTPKIIGTCGHFYQVETLVPFHMKGYYMNLKAKILLHLMGTLKLFDEFLNEPLQWCDIKFDNLGLAADYPKRFMVMDADMLYTKSRLKAVLTNRMCQQDTDCHYFDCYAKCKNDTGFCSDRTNSNLEVFCDKLIYQLYGKFWTKSNRYLAACRDTSVPFEERVAALRLLWSWNFSDV
;
A
#
# COMPACT_ATOMS: atom_id res chain seq x y z
N MET A 1 31.50 34.75 12.50
CA MET A 1 30.94 34.57 11.14
C MET A 1 30.92 33.08 10.83
N TYR A 2 29.73 32.46 10.76
CA TYR A 2 29.60 31.10 10.25
C TYR A 2 29.74 31.14 8.73
N VAL A 3 30.88 30.70 8.21
CA VAL A 3 31.08 30.53 6.77
C VAL A 3 30.15 29.40 6.32
N ARG A 4 29.09 29.73 5.56
CA ARG A 4 28.33 28.72 4.83
C ARG A 4 29.31 28.08 3.84
N LYS A 5 29.85 26.92 4.20
CA LYS A 5 30.58 26.05 3.27
C LYS A 5 29.59 25.74 2.15
N GLY A 6 29.78 26.34 0.98
CA GLY A 6 28.98 26.04 -0.21
C GLY A 6 29.02 24.54 -0.41
N ARG A 7 27.86 23.88 -0.39
CA ARG A 7 27.78 22.44 -0.65
C ARG A 7 28.40 22.21 -2.02
N SER A 8 29.41 21.36 -2.12
CA SER A 8 29.96 20.94 -3.40
C SER A 8 28.82 20.44 -4.30
N SER A 9 28.89 20.78 -5.58
CA SER A 9 27.94 20.26 -6.56
C SER A 9 28.00 18.73 -6.56
N LEU A 10 26.84 18.08 -6.75
CA LEU A 10 26.77 16.62 -6.84
C LEU A 10 27.66 16.16 -7.99
N SER A 11 28.48 15.13 -7.74
CA SER A 11 29.28 14.53 -8.80
C SER A 11 28.36 13.88 -9.85
N GLU A 12 28.91 13.56 -11.02
CA GLU A 12 28.15 12.82 -12.03
C GLU A 12 27.67 11.46 -11.51
N ALA A 13 28.50 10.77 -10.73
CA ALA A 13 28.15 9.50 -10.09
C ALA A 13 26.99 9.66 -9.09
N ASP A 14 27.00 10.73 -8.28
CA ASP A 14 25.92 11.02 -7.34
C ASP A 14 24.60 11.29 -8.08
N ARG A 15 24.65 12.08 -9.15
CA ARG A 15 23.48 12.39 -9.97
C ARG A 15 22.89 11.15 -10.62
N ARG A 16 23.72 10.26 -11.17
CA ARG A 16 23.29 8.98 -11.76
C ARG A 16 22.65 8.07 -10.72
N SER A 17 23.26 7.95 -9.53
CA SER A 17 22.73 7.15 -8.43
C SER A 17 21.37 7.69 -7.95
N LEU A 18 21.29 9.01 -7.74
CA LEU A 18 20.04 9.66 -7.34
C LEU A 18 18.94 9.49 -8.38
N TRP A 19 19.26 9.64 -9.67
CA TRP A 19 18.29 9.42 -10.75
C TRP A 19 17.76 7.98 -10.76
N ALA A 20 18.65 6.99 -10.62
CA ALA A 20 18.24 5.59 -10.58
C ALA A 20 17.36 5.25 -9.38
N LEU A 21 17.62 5.84 -8.21
CA LEU A 21 16.79 5.67 -7.02
C LEU A 21 15.43 6.38 -7.15
N LEU A 22 15.41 7.62 -7.62
CA LEU A 22 14.17 8.39 -7.83
C LEU A 22 13.33 7.86 -9.00
N SER A 23 13.88 6.97 -9.83
CA SER A 23 13.11 6.28 -10.88
C SER A 23 12.33 5.07 -10.34
N GLN A 24 12.55 4.68 -9.08
CA GLN A 24 11.89 3.55 -8.42
C GLN A 24 10.74 4.07 -7.56
N ASP A 25 9.51 3.66 -7.87
CA ASP A 25 8.30 4.09 -7.15
C ASP A 25 8.37 3.70 -5.65
N GLU A 26 8.84 2.48 -5.34
CA GLU A 26 9.06 2.00 -3.96
C GLU A 26 10.02 2.90 -3.17
N TYR A 27 11.16 3.27 -3.75
CA TYR A 27 12.16 4.10 -3.08
C TYR A 27 11.57 5.46 -2.67
N ILE A 28 10.81 6.09 -3.56
CA ILE A 28 10.15 7.37 -3.27
C ILE A 28 9.17 7.20 -2.11
N ILE A 29 8.37 6.14 -2.14
CA ILE A 29 7.37 5.84 -1.11
C ILE A 29 8.04 5.62 0.25
N PHE A 30 9.09 4.80 0.31
CA PHE A 30 9.85 4.55 1.54
C PHE A 30 10.62 5.79 2.02
N ARG A 31 10.85 6.79 1.17
CA ARG A 31 11.39 8.10 1.59
C ARG A 31 10.33 9.05 2.12
N VAL A 32 9.11 9.02 1.58
CA VAL A 32 8.03 9.96 1.93
C VAL A 32 7.20 9.49 3.13
N LEU A 33 6.93 8.19 3.23
CA LEU A 33 6.07 7.60 4.25
C LEU A 33 6.72 7.13 5.58
N PRO A 34 8.01 7.33 5.92
CA PRO A 34 8.58 6.82 7.19
C PRO A 34 7.86 7.24 8.47
N LEU A 35 7.25 8.43 8.49
CA LEU A 35 6.56 8.97 9.67
C LEU A 35 5.27 8.20 10.00
N THR A 36 4.76 7.44 9.03
CA THR A 36 3.49 6.71 9.13
C THR A 36 3.61 5.37 9.84
N ARG A 37 4.85 4.89 10.04
CA ARG A 37 5.18 3.58 10.62
C ARG A 37 4.71 2.34 9.83
N VAL A 38 4.05 2.51 8.68
CA VAL A 38 3.60 1.37 7.84
C VAL A 38 4.59 1.02 6.72
N THR A 39 5.62 1.83 6.51
CA THR A 39 6.71 1.53 5.56
C THR A 39 8.03 1.50 6.31
N PRO A 40 9.00 0.70 5.85
CA PRO A 40 10.30 0.64 6.47
C PRO A 40 11.14 1.88 6.18
N LYS A 41 12.04 2.19 7.10
CA LYS A 41 12.98 3.31 6.95
C LYS A 41 14.15 2.90 6.06
N ILE A 42 14.48 3.73 5.08
CA ILE A 42 15.73 3.60 4.31
C ILE A 42 16.91 4.00 5.20
N ILE A 43 17.84 3.07 5.41
CA ILE A 43 19.05 3.26 6.23
C ILE A 43 20.29 3.59 5.39
N GLY A 44 20.31 3.22 4.11
CA GLY A 44 21.46 3.46 3.24
C GLY A 44 21.12 3.34 1.75
N THR A 45 22.01 3.86 0.90
CA THR A 45 21.89 3.82 -0.55
C THR A 45 23.26 3.61 -1.20
N CYS A 46 23.33 2.81 -2.25
CA CYS A 46 24.53 2.59 -3.04
C CYS A 46 24.16 2.40 -4.53
N GLY A 47 24.48 3.38 -5.37
CA GLY A 47 24.08 3.35 -6.77
C GLY A 47 22.55 3.34 -6.93
N HIS A 48 22.02 2.28 -7.54
CA HIS A 48 20.59 2.04 -7.71
C HIS A 48 19.98 1.21 -6.56
N PHE A 49 20.80 0.70 -5.64
CA PHE A 49 20.34 -0.07 -4.50
C PHE A 49 20.09 0.83 -3.29
N TYR A 50 19.12 0.44 -2.48
CA TYR A 50 18.91 0.96 -1.14
C TYR A 50 18.71 -0.17 -0.16
N GLN A 51 18.99 0.12 1.09
CA GLN A 51 18.78 -0.79 2.20
C GLN A 51 17.78 -0.17 3.15
N VAL A 52 16.86 -1.00 3.63
CA VAL A 52 15.88 -0.64 4.65
C VAL A 52 16.24 -1.22 6.02
N GLU A 53 15.60 -0.75 7.07
CA GLU A 53 15.65 -1.37 8.39
C GLU A 53 15.30 -2.86 8.32
N THR A 54 15.87 -3.66 9.23
CA THR A 54 15.66 -5.11 9.22
C THR A 54 14.19 -5.46 9.45
N LEU A 55 13.62 -6.20 8.50
CA LEU A 55 12.27 -6.73 8.57
C LEU A 55 12.29 -8.27 8.60
N VAL A 56 11.30 -8.85 9.26
CA VAL A 56 10.99 -10.27 9.20
C VAL A 56 9.80 -10.42 8.24
N PRO A 57 9.95 -11.12 7.10
CA PRO A 57 8.85 -11.36 6.16
C PRO A 57 7.66 -12.01 6.86
N PHE A 58 6.46 -11.47 6.63
CA PHE A 58 5.26 -11.98 7.25
C PHE A 58 4.64 -13.08 6.39
N HIS A 59 4.64 -14.30 6.92
CA HIS A 59 3.92 -15.40 6.31
C HIS A 59 2.81 -15.86 7.23
N MET A 60 1.61 -15.98 6.67
CA MET A 60 0.43 -16.40 7.42
C MET A 60 0.59 -17.86 7.88
N LYS A 61 0.73 -18.05 9.19
CA LYS A 61 0.88 -19.36 9.85
C LYS A 61 -0.22 -19.55 10.89
N GLY A 62 -0.53 -20.80 11.23
CA GLY A 62 -1.65 -21.14 12.12
C GLY A 62 -1.63 -20.41 13.46
N TYR A 63 -0.45 -20.21 14.07
CA TYR A 63 -0.33 -19.52 15.36
C TYR A 63 -0.71 -18.03 15.33
N TYR A 64 -0.59 -17.37 14.18
CA TYR A 64 -1.01 -15.98 14.01
C TYR A 64 -2.53 -15.82 13.96
N MET A 65 -3.30 -16.91 13.81
CA MET A 65 -4.76 -16.86 13.88
C MET A 65 -5.26 -16.40 15.26
N ASN A 66 -4.47 -16.63 16.31
CA ASN A 66 -4.75 -16.09 17.65
C ASN A 66 -4.60 -14.55 17.71
N LEU A 67 -3.88 -13.96 16.76
CA LEU A 67 -3.64 -12.52 16.64
C LEU A 67 -4.45 -11.87 15.51
N LYS A 68 -5.37 -12.60 14.86
CA LYS A 68 -6.13 -12.10 13.69
C LYS A 68 -6.84 -10.77 13.92
N ALA A 69 -7.31 -10.51 15.14
CA ALA A 69 -7.94 -9.25 15.51
C ALA A 69 -6.96 -8.07 15.50
N LYS A 70 -5.74 -8.27 16.01
CA LYS A 70 -4.68 -7.27 15.93
C LYS A 70 -4.24 -7.04 14.49
N ILE A 71 -4.03 -8.12 13.74
CA ILE A 71 -3.65 -8.05 12.32
C ILE A 71 -4.71 -7.26 11.53
N LEU A 72 -6.00 -7.54 11.75
CA LEU A 72 -7.10 -6.80 11.12
C LEU A 72 -7.01 -5.30 11.38
N LEU A 73 -6.73 -4.89 12.63
CA LEU A 73 -6.57 -3.48 12.97
C LEU A 73 -5.39 -2.83 12.22
N HIS A 74 -4.25 -3.52 12.13
CA HIS A 74 -3.09 -3.03 11.36
C HIS A 74 -3.36 -2.92 9.88
N LEU A 75 -4.02 -3.91 9.29
CA LEU A 75 -4.40 -3.88 7.88
C LEU A 75 -5.36 -2.72 7.59
N MET A 76 -6.37 -2.52 8.45
CA MET A 76 -7.33 -1.44 8.31
C MET A 76 -6.71 -0.06 8.53
N GLY A 77 -5.79 0.06 9.49
CA GLY A 77 -5.03 1.30 9.67
C GLY A 77 -4.11 1.59 8.47
N THR A 78 -3.48 0.57 7.88
CA THR A 78 -2.66 0.73 6.67
C THR A 78 -3.53 1.22 5.51
N LEU A 79 -4.71 0.64 5.35
CA LEU A 79 -5.69 1.06 4.35
C LEU A 79 -6.14 2.52 4.57
N LYS A 80 -6.38 2.93 5.82
CA LYS A 80 -6.63 4.34 6.17
C LYS A 80 -5.53 5.23 5.65
N LEU A 81 -4.29 4.90 6.00
CA LEU A 81 -3.15 5.73 5.69
C LEU A 81 -3.04 5.93 4.17
N PHE A 82 -3.30 4.88 3.41
CA PHE A 82 -3.29 4.96 1.96
C PHE A 82 -4.38 5.87 1.40
N ASP A 83 -5.54 5.98 2.06
CA ASP A 83 -6.62 6.88 1.63
C ASP A 83 -6.37 8.35 2.05
N GLU A 84 -5.77 8.59 3.22
CA GLU A 84 -5.76 9.93 3.86
C GLU A 84 -4.40 10.62 4.01
N PHE A 85 -3.28 9.90 3.98
CA PHE A 85 -2.00 10.47 4.43
C PHE A 85 -1.44 11.55 3.50
N LEU A 86 -1.66 11.41 2.20
CA LEU A 86 -1.27 12.38 1.20
C LEU A 86 -2.54 13.05 0.65
N ASN A 87 -2.41 14.24 0.07
CA ASN A 87 -3.46 14.84 -0.76
C ASN A 87 -3.71 14.07 -2.07
N GLU A 88 -3.23 12.83 -2.14
CA GLU A 88 -3.32 11.92 -3.26
C GLU A 88 -3.33 10.47 -2.73
N PRO A 89 -4.46 9.74 -2.80
CA PRO A 89 -4.55 8.39 -2.27
C PRO A 89 -3.58 7.41 -2.94
N LEU A 90 -2.99 6.54 -2.13
CA LEU A 90 -2.14 5.45 -2.59
C LEU A 90 -2.96 4.25 -3.04
N GLN A 91 -2.58 3.65 -4.15
CA GLN A 91 -3.23 2.54 -4.82
C GLN A 91 -2.28 1.35 -4.81
N TRP A 92 -2.65 0.27 -4.12
CA TRP A 92 -1.82 -0.92 -4.03
C TRP A 92 -2.35 -2.00 -4.97
N CYS A 93 -1.50 -2.44 -5.89
CA CYS A 93 -1.87 -3.41 -6.92
C CYS A 93 -1.29 -4.80 -6.67
N ASP A 94 -0.46 -5.03 -5.65
CA ASP A 94 0.01 -6.38 -5.30
C ASP A 94 -0.17 -6.64 -3.79
N ILE A 95 -1.42 -6.76 -3.38
CA ILE A 95 -1.83 -6.91 -1.98
C ILE A 95 -1.76 -8.40 -1.63
N LYS A 96 -0.78 -8.78 -0.81
CA LYS A 96 -0.65 -10.13 -0.24
C LYS A 96 0.15 -10.07 1.06
N PHE A 97 -0.04 -11.05 1.95
CA PHE A 97 0.72 -11.12 3.20
C PHE A 97 2.22 -11.21 2.97
N ASP A 98 2.66 -11.82 1.88
CA ASP A 98 4.09 -11.97 1.58
C ASP A 98 4.78 -10.63 1.24
N ASN A 99 4.01 -9.60 0.88
CA ASN A 99 4.52 -8.23 0.69
C ASN A 99 4.49 -7.40 1.99
N LEU A 100 4.14 -8.03 3.11
CA LEU A 100 4.12 -7.44 4.43
C LEU A 100 5.25 -8.02 5.30
N GLY A 101 5.75 -7.22 6.22
CA GLY A 101 6.83 -7.59 7.13
C GLY A 101 6.61 -7.04 8.54
N LEU A 102 7.28 -7.65 9.51
CA LEU A 102 7.34 -7.20 10.88
C LEU A 102 8.70 -6.55 11.16
N ALA A 103 8.72 -5.46 11.92
CA ALA A 103 9.97 -4.91 12.45
C ALA A 103 10.77 -5.99 13.23
N ALA A 104 12.08 -6.05 13.00
CA ALA A 104 12.96 -6.91 13.79
C ALA A 104 12.98 -6.50 15.27
N ASP A 105 13.01 -5.20 15.54
CA ASP A 105 13.05 -4.66 16.90
C ASP A 105 11.66 -4.36 17.47
N TYR A 106 11.59 -4.27 18.80
CA TYR A 106 10.38 -3.84 19.49
C TYR A 106 10.25 -2.31 19.49
N PRO A 107 9.02 -1.76 19.39
CA PRO A 107 7.76 -2.49 19.22
C PRO A 107 7.59 -3.10 17.82
N LYS A 108 6.89 -4.26 17.76
CA LYS A 108 6.60 -4.96 16.50
C LYS A 108 5.61 -4.15 15.67
N ARG A 109 6.11 -3.52 14.61
CA ARG A 109 5.32 -2.80 13.60
C ARG A 109 5.06 -3.69 12.40
N PHE A 110 3.83 -3.70 11.93
CA PHE A 110 3.42 -4.35 10.69
C PHE A 110 3.58 -3.36 9.53
N MET A 111 4.37 -3.72 8.53
CA MET A 111 4.80 -2.81 7.46
C MET A 111 4.62 -3.43 6.08
N VAL A 112 4.41 -2.57 5.09
CA VAL A 112 4.55 -2.91 3.67
C VAL A 112 6.05 -2.98 3.37
N MET A 113 6.54 -4.20 3.21
CA MET A 113 7.95 -4.47 2.95
C MET A 113 8.27 -4.47 1.45
N ASP A 114 7.26 -4.74 0.62
CA ASP A 114 7.33 -4.68 -0.83
C ASP A 114 6.22 -3.75 -1.34
N ALA A 115 6.64 -2.59 -1.83
CA ALA A 115 5.81 -1.49 -2.31
C ALA A 115 6.16 -1.10 -3.76
N ASP A 116 6.75 -2.01 -4.53
CA ASP A 116 7.02 -1.85 -5.96
C ASP A 116 5.75 -1.55 -6.80
N MET A 117 4.62 -2.06 -6.34
CA MET A 117 3.29 -1.95 -6.94
C MET A 117 2.35 -1.10 -6.08
N LEU A 118 2.90 -0.22 -5.25
CA LEU A 118 2.17 0.83 -4.54
C LEU A 118 2.38 2.14 -5.29
N TYR A 119 1.31 2.78 -5.71
CA TYR A 119 1.36 3.96 -6.57
C TYR A 119 0.55 5.10 -5.98
N THR A 120 0.85 6.33 -6.36
CA THR A 120 -0.15 7.40 -6.23
C THR A 120 -1.27 7.18 -7.25
N LYS A 121 -2.46 7.73 -6.98
CA LYS A 121 -3.61 7.62 -7.88
C LYS A 121 -3.29 8.12 -9.30
N SER A 122 -2.63 9.26 -9.45
CA SER A 122 -2.26 9.80 -10.76
C SER A 122 -1.24 8.93 -11.47
N ARG A 123 -0.26 8.38 -10.74
CA ARG A 123 0.76 7.49 -11.29
C ARG A 123 0.13 6.21 -11.84
N LEU A 124 -0.73 5.54 -11.06
CA LEU A 124 -1.43 4.34 -11.50
C LEU A 124 -2.34 4.64 -12.70
N LYS A 125 -3.09 5.74 -12.66
CA LYS A 125 -3.93 6.17 -13.78
C LYS A 125 -3.11 6.29 -15.06
N ALA A 126 -1.94 6.94 -15.00
CA ALA A 126 -1.05 7.08 -16.16
C ALA A 126 -0.54 5.72 -16.67
N VAL A 127 -0.21 4.78 -15.77
CA VAL A 127 0.19 3.41 -16.12
C VAL A 127 -0.94 2.69 -16.86
N LEU A 128 -2.17 2.77 -16.36
CA LEU A 128 -3.33 2.10 -16.94
C LEU A 128 -3.74 2.75 -18.28
N THR A 129 -3.93 4.07 -18.32
CA THR A 129 -4.48 4.73 -19.53
C THR A 129 -3.52 4.75 -20.72
N ASN A 130 -2.24 4.48 -20.51
CA ASN A 130 -1.26 4.31 -21.59
C ASN A 130 -1.22 2.88 -22.16
N ARG A 131 -2.01 1.95 -21.61
CA ARG A 131 -2.05 0.55 -22.04
C ARG A 131 -3.15 0.33 -23.08
N MET A 132 -2.77 -0.25 -24.22
CA MET A 132 -3.71 -0.71 -25.24
C MET A 132 -4.42 -1.99 -24.80
N CYS A 133 -5.66 -2.18 -25.21
CA CYS A 133 -6.49 -3.33 -24.84
C CYS A 133 -7.49 -3.70 -25.95
N GLN A 134 -7.96 -4.94 -25.90
CA GLN A 134 -9.09 -5.43 -26.69
C GLN A 134 -10.27 -5.86 -25.80
N GLN A 135 -9.97 -6.27 -24.57
CA GLN A 135 -10.94 -6.74 -23.58
C GLN A 135 -10.55 -6.29 -22.17
N ASP A 136 -11.49 -6.31 -21.22
CA ASP A 136 -11.28 -5.80 -19.85
C ASP A 136 -10.13 -6.51 -19.12
N THR A 137 -9.91 -7.81 -19.36
CA THR A 137 -8.82 -8.55 -18.72
C THR A 137 -7.42 -8.10 -19.14
N ASP A 138 -7.29 -7.46 -20.31
CA ASP A 138 -6.02 -6.87 -20.75
C ASP A 138 -5.64 -5.66 -19.89
N CYS A 139 -6.64 -5.06 -19.23
CA CYS A 139 -6.50 -3.93 -18.32
C CYS A 139 -6.33 -4.35 -16.86
N HIS A 140 -6.20 -5.64 -16.57
CA HIS A 140 -5.79 -6.09 -15.25
C HIS A 140 -4.31 -5.78 -15.04
N TYR A 141 -4.02 -5.10 -13.94
CA TYR A 141 -2.68 -4.80 -13.48
C TYR A 141 -2.54 -5.35 -12.07
N PHE A 142 -2.23 -6.65 -12.00
CA PHE A 142 -2.28 -7.44 -10.78
C PHE A 142 -3.67 -7.32 -10.11
N ASP A 143 -3.76 -6.81 -8.87
CA ASP A 143 -5.00 -6.63 -8.13
C ASP A 143 -5.75 -5.34 -8.49
N CYS A 144 -5.18 -4.48 -9.35
CA CYS A 144 -5.84 -3.28 -9.84
C CYS A 144 -6.56 -3.60 -11.16
N TYR A 145 -7.88 -3.54 -11.14
CA TYR A 145 -8.72 -3.80 -12.31
C TYR A 145 -9.16 -2.50 -12.97
N ALA A 146 -9.22 -2.52 -14.30
CA ALA A 146 -9.74 -1.44 -15.13
C ALA A 146 -10.49 -2.06 -16.32
N LYS A 147 -11.21 -1.23 -17.07
CA LYS A 147 -12.00 -1.65 -18.24
C LYS A 147 -11.32 -1.23 -19.54
N CYS A 148 -11.55 -1.99 -20.60
CA CYS A 148 -11.15 -1.58 -21.93
C CYS A 148 -12.16 -0.62 -22.53
N LYS A 149 -11.71 0.54 -23.01
CA LYS A 149 -12.57 1.48 -23.72
C LYS A 149 -12.55 1.16 -25.20
N ASN A 150 -13.61 0.51 -25.69
CA ASN A 150 -13.72 0.09 -27.09
C ASN A 150 -13.54 1.25 -28.09
N ASP A 151 -13.98 2.45 -27.74
CA ASP A 151 -13.88 3.62 -28.61
C ASP A 151 -12.43 4.07 -28.86
N THR A 152 -11.54 3.85 -27.88
CA THR A 152 -10.14 4.31 -27.96
C THR A 152 -9.15 3.16 -28.11
N GLY A 153 -9.52 1.93 -27.73
CA GLY A 153 -8.60 0.79 -27.63
C GLY A 153 -7.60 0.90 -26.47
N PHE A 154 -7.93 1.68 -25.44
CA PHE A 154 -7.07 1.92 -24.26
C PHE A 154 -7.82 1.66 -22.96
N CYS A 155 -7.09 1.31 -21.91
CA CYS A 155 -7.67 1.05 -20.61
C CYS A 155 -8.22 2.32 -19.93
N SER A 156 -9.24 2.13 -19.09
CA SER A 156 -9.77 3.14 -18.18
C SER A 156 -8.86 3.37 -16.98
N ASP A 157 -9.28 4.26 -16.08
CA ASP A 157 -8.75 4.30 -14.72
C ASP A 157 -9.18 3.05 -13.93
N ARG A 158 -8.55 2.82 -12.77
CA ARG A 158 -8.87 1.72 -11.85
C ARG A 158 -10.35 1.78 -11.44
N THR A 159 -11.02 0.63 -11.46
CA THR A 159 -12.45 0.50 -11.13
C THR A 159 -12.72 -0.14 -9.77
N ASN A 160 -11.81 -0.96 -9.24
CA ASN A 160 -11.91 -1.51 -7.89
C ASN A 160 -11.11 -0.67 -6.89
N SER A 161 -11.39 -0.83 -5.60
CA SER A 161 -10.72 -0.14 -4.50
C SER A 161 -9.71 -1.02 -3.78
N ASN A 162 -8.79 -0.40 -3.01
CA ASN A 162 -7.93 -1.15 -2.09
C ASN A 162 -8.75 -1.95 -1.08
N LEU A 163 -9.89 -1.42 -0.60
CA LEU A 163 -10.72 -2.12 0.39
C LEU A 163 -11.24 -3.43 -0.16
N GLU A 164 -11.77 -3.45 -1.39
CA GLU A 164 -12.25 -4.68 -2.03
C GLU A 164 -11.15 -5.75 -2.08
N VAL A 165 -9.96 -5.37 -2.53
CA VAL A 165 -8.82 -6.31 -2.61
C VAL A 165 -8.39 -6.79 -1.21
N PHE A 166 -8.38 -5.91 -0.20
CA PHE A 166 -8.08 -6.30 1.19
C PHE A 166 -9.12 -7.30 1.71
N CYS A 167 -10.40 -7.05 1.44
CA CYS A 167 -11.51 -7.91 1.81
C CYS A 167 -11.39 -9.31 1.19
N ASP A 168 -11.01 -9.38 -0.07
CA ASP A 168 -10.92 -10.63 -0.84
C ASP A 168 -9.64 -11.42 -0.55
N LYS A 169 -8.50 -10.76 -0.41
CA LYS A 169 -7.21 -11.45 -0.26
C LYS A 169 -6.80 -11.63 1.19
N LEU A 170 -6.80 -10.56 1.99
CA LEU A 170 -6.23 -10.60 3.34
C LEU A 170 -7.27 -10.98 4.40
N ILE A 171 -8.42 -10.31 4.39
CA ILE A 171 -9.44 -10.47 5.44
C ILE A 171 -10.16 -11.80 5.29
N TYR A 172 -10.42 -12.23 4.04
CA TYR A 172 -10.92 -13.57 3.78
C TYR A 172 -9.96 -14.65 4.30
N GLN A 173 -8.64 -14.47 4.18
CA GLN A 173 -7.68 -15.44 4.71
C GLN A 173 -7.68 -15.48 6.26
N LEU A 174 -7.95 -14.35 6.93
CA LEU A 174 -8.01 -14.25 8.40
C LEU A 174 -9.35 -14.72 9.01
N TYR A 175 -10.47 -14.47 8.33
CA TYR A 175 -11.82 -14.67 8.87
C TYR A 175 -12.72 -15.55 8.01
N GLY A 176 -12.29 -15.93 6.81
CA GLY A 176 -13.12 -16.65 5.86
C GLY A 176 -14.41 -15.87 5.55
N LYS A 177 -15.54 -16.57 5.68
CA LYS A 177 -16.88 -15.98 5.53
C LYS A 177 -17.43 -15.39 6.84
N PHE A 178 -16.72 -15.50 7.96
CA PHE A 178 -17.20 -14.98 9.24
C PHE A 178 -17.17 -13.45 9.25
N TRP A 179 -18.30 -12.84 9.65
CA TRP A 179 -18.41 -11.42 9.91
C TRP A 179 -19.58 -11.14 10.86
N THR A 180 -19.58 -9.97 11.49
CA THR A 180 -20.68 -9.50 12.34
C THR A 180 -20.93 -8.02 12.08
N LYS A 181 -22.17 -7.54 12.26
CA LYS A 181 -22.50 -6.11 12.17
C LYS A 181 -21.78 -5.26 13.23
N SER A 182 -21.45 -5.86 14.38
CA SER A 182 -20.71 -5.20 15.46
C SER A 182 -19.26 -4.93 15.10
N ASN A 183 -18.62 -5.82 14.31
CA ASN A 183 -17.28 -5.59 13.80
C ASN A 183 -17.37 -4.81 12.49
N ARG A 184 -17.25 -3.50 12.58
CA ARG A 184 -17.45 -2.58 11.45
C ARG A 184 -16.44 -2.80 10.30
N TYR A 185 -15.23 -3.27 10.59
CA TYR A 185 -14.23 -3.64 9.58
C TYR A 185 -14.66 -4.86 8.77
N LEU A 186 -15.14 -5.91 9.44
CA LEU A 186 -15.63 -7.11 8.75
C LEU A 186 -16.97 -6.83 8.04
N ALA A 187 -17.84 -6.03 8.64
CA ALA A 187 -19.08 -5.58 8.02
C ALA A 187 -18.81 -4.80 6.73
N ALA A 188 -17.79 -3.93 6.70
CA ALA A 188 -17.44 -3.22 5.48
C ALA A 188 -17.10 -4.14 4.29
N CYS A 189 -16.51 -5.29 4.58
CA CYS A 189 -16.20 -6.30 3.56
C CYS A 189 -17.39 -7.15 3.11
N ARG A 190 -18.37 -7.40 3.98
CA ARG A 190 -19.33 -8.50 3.78
C ARG A 190 -20.80 -8.13 3.93
N ASP A 191 -21.12 -6.98 4.51
CA ASP A 191 -22.52 -6.59 4.74
C ASP A 191 -23.18 -6.16 3.42
N THR A 192 -23.86 -7.08 2.75
CA THR A 192 -24.59 -6.81 1.51
C THR A 192 -25.90 -6.06 1.73
N SER A 193 -26.32 -5.82 2.97
CA SER A 193 -27.56 -5.07 3.27
C SER A 193 -27.38 -3.55 3.18
N VAL A 194 -26.13 -3.07 3.13
CA VAL A 194 -25.77 -1.66 3.01
C VAL A 194 -24.95 -1.47 1.72
N PRO A 195 -25.16 -0.43 0.91
CA PRO A 195 -24.35 -0.16 -0.28
C PRO A 195 -22.86 -0.02 0.03
N PHE A 196 -21.98 -0.45 -0.89
CA PHE A 196 -20.52 -0.43 -0.67
C PHE A 196 -20.00 0.97 -0.30
N GLU A 197 -20.45 2.00 -1.00
CA GLU A 197 -20.04 3.39 -0.76
C GLU A 197 -20.36 3.86 0.67
N GLU A 198 -21.54 3.49 1.19
CA GLU A 198 -21.94 3.82 2.55
C GLU A 198 -21.07 3.08 3.58
N ARG A 199 -20.70 1.83 3.30
CA ARG A 199 -19.79 1.06 4.17
C ARG A 199 -18.39 1.67 4.21
N VAL A 200 -17.87 2.10 3.07
CA VAL A 200 -16.59 2.81 2.95
C VAL A 200 -16.64 4.13 3.72
N ALA A 201 -17.70 4.93 3.52
CA ALA A 201 -17.89 6.19 4.23
C ALA A 201 -17.95 6.01 5.74
N ALA A 202 -18.62 4.96 6.22
CA ALA A 202 -18.68 4.64 7.64
C ALA A 202 -17.30 4.30 8.23
N LEU A 203 -16.45 3.60 7.47
CA LEU A 203 -15.07 3.30 7.90
C LEU A 203 -14.23 4.56 8.10
N ARG A 204 -14.33 5.55 7.21
CA ARG A 204 -13.58 6.81 7.32
C ARG A 204 -13.84 7.52 8.66
N LEU A 205 -15.07 7.47 9.17
CA LEU A 205 -15.47 8.07 10.45
C LEU A 205 -14.98 7.29 11.69
N LEU A 206 -14.58 6.04 11.52
CA LEU A 206 -14.21 5.11 12.61
C LEU A 206 -12.73 4.96 12.83
N TRP A 207 -11.95 5.39 11.85
CA TRP A 207 -10.54 5.18 11.83
C TRP A 207 -9.85 5.90 12.99
N SER A 208 -9.62 5.20 14.10
CA SER A 208 -8.76 5.72 15.17
C SER A 208 -7.31 5.63 14.71
N TRP A 209 -6.54 6.70 14.89
CA TRP A 209 -5.12 6.77 14.52
C TRP A 209 -4.20 5.90 15.41
N ASN A 210 -4.79 5.09 16.29
CA ASN A 210 -4.04 4.36 17.29
C ASN A 210 -3.65 2.98 16.75
N PHE A 211 -2.62 2.95 15.90
CA PHE A 211 -1.92 1.73 15.55
C PHE A 211 -1.30 1.16 16.84
N SER A 212 -2.02 0.25 17.49
CA SER A 212 -1.54 -0.44 18.70
C SER A 212 -0.45 -1.42 18.27
N ASP A 213 0.71 -1.44 18.92
CA ASP A 213 1.79 -2.37 18.57
C ASP A 213 1.29 -3.83 18.51
N VAL A 214 1.77 -4.62 17.53
CA VAL A 214 1.33 -6.02 17.31
C VAL A 214 1.71 -6.90 18.50
#